data_AF-A0A6B0UIU6-F1
#
_entry.id   AF-A0A6B0UIU6-F1
#
_cell.length_a   1.000
_cell.length_b   1.000
_cell.length_c   1.000
_cell.angle_alpha   90.00
_cell.angle_beta   90.00
_cell.angle_gamma   90.00
#
_symmetry.space_group_name_H-M   'P 1'
#
loop_
_entity.id
_entity.type
_entity.pdbx_description
1 polymer ?
#
loop_
_entity_poly.entity_id
_entity_poly.type
_entity_poly.pdbx_seq_one_letter_code
_entity_poly.pdbx_strand_id
1 'polypeptide(L)'
;MEVNRAAQVLSASLFLAIIFLVYAKELPEAAMATAYFCDRMYILFDCLNSSQFKKTWQKFRHAILKGESEILDFLHQQLGWISAWQFQSRRQPHAIIGWQVTIKCVLML
;
A
#
# COMPACT_ATOMS: atom_id res chain seq x y z
N MET A 1 16.34 2.05 -13.25
CA MET A 1 15.51 1.89 -12.02
C MET A 1 14.66 0.64 -12.19
N GLU A 2 14.74 -0.31 -11.26
CA GLU A 2 13.96 -1.56 -11.35
C GLU A 2 12.76 -1.54 -10.39
N VAL A 3 11.60 -1.16 -10.91
CA VAL A 3 10.33 -1.13 -10.16
C VAL A 3 9.97 -2.52 -9.61
N ASN A 4 10.32 -3.57 -10.35
CA ASN A 4 10.06 -4.95 -9.94
C ASN A 4 10.68 -5.32 -8.60
N ARG A 5 11.89 -4.84 -8.30
CA ARG A 5 12.53 -5.12 -7.01
C ARG A 5 11.78 -4.47 -5.85
N ALA A 6 11.37 -3.21 -6.02
CA ALA A 6 10.59 -2.49 -5.02
C ALA A 6 9.23 -3.15 -4.77
N ALA A 7 8.55 -3.59 -5.84
CA ALA A 7 7.28 -4.29 -5.74
C ALA A 7 7.41 -5.67 -5.04
N GLN A 8 8.51 -6.40 -5.27
CA GLN A 8 8.77 -7.67 -4.60
C GLN A 8 9.03 -7.49 -3.09
N VAL A 9 9.71 -6.41 -2.72
CA VAL A 9 9.91 -6.05 -1.30
C VAL A 9 8.58 -5.69 -0.63
N LEU A 10 7.69 -4.97 -1.31
CA LEU A 10 6.37 -4.62 -0.78
C LEU A 10 5.30 -5.60 -1.30
N SER A 11 5.42 -6.87 -0.91
CA SER A 11 4.54 -7.95 -1.38
C SER A 11 3.75 -8.62 -0.25
N ALA A 12 2.60 -9.19 -0.61
CA ALA A 12 1.79 -10.01 0.30
C ALA A 12 2.57 -11.20 0.89
N SER A 13 3.48 -11.79 0.12
CA SER A 13 4.34 -12.87 0.61
C SER A 13 5.30 -12.40 1.70
N LEU A 14 5.87 -11.19 1.58
CA LEU A 14 6.75 -10.66 2.64
C LEU A 14 5.94 -10.37 3.90
N PHE A 15 4.76 -9.75 3.76
CA PHE A 15 3.84 -9.54 4.88
C PHE A 15 3.57 -10.84 5.65
N LEU A 16 3.16 -11.90 4.94
CA LEU A 16 2.88 -13.20 5.55
C LEU A 16 4.12 -13.82 6.21
N ALA A 17 5.28 -13.71 5.57
CA ALA A 17 6.53 -14.22 6.12
C ALA A 17 6.92 -13.51 7.43
N ILE A 18 6.79 -12.18 7.49
CA ILE A 18 7.08 -11.43 8.73
C ILE A 18 6.12 -11.84 9.84
N ILE A 19 4.81 -11.94 9.55
CA ILE A 19 3.81 -12.41 10.53
C ILE A 19 4.18 -13.80 11.05
N PHE A 20 4.49 -14.74 10.15
CA PHE A 20 4.86 -16.09 10.51
C PHE A 20 6.08 -16.12 11.44
N LEU A 21 7.12 -15.36 11.11
CA LEU A 21 8.35 -15.30 11.92
C LEU A 21 8.13 -14.64 13.28
N VAL A 22 7.24 -13.64 13.37
CA VAL A 22 6.84 -13.07 14.67
C VAL A 22 6.13 -14.13 15.53
N TYR A 23 5.16 -14.85 14.97
CA TYR A 23 4.46 -15.92 15.70
C TYR A 23 5.38 -17.09 16.08
N ALA A 24 6.35 -17.41 15.23
CA ALA A 24 7.39 -18.38 15.51
C ALA A 24 8.43 -17.89 16.55
N LYS A 25 8.32 -16.63 17.00
CA LYS A 25 9.27 -15.96 17.92
C LYS A 25 10.69 -15.80 17.35
N GLU A 26 10.82 -15.87 16.04
CA GLU A 26 12.07 -15.63 15.30
C GLU A 26 12.28 -14.13 15.00
N LEU A 27 11.22 -13.33 15.11
CA LEU A 27 11.27 -11.86 15.03
C LEU A 27 10.59 -11.21 16.24
N PRO A 28 11.02 -10.00 16.63
CA PRO A 28 10.36 -9.25 17.70
C PRO A 28 8.94 -8.83 17.28
N GLU A 29 8.04 -8.73 18.25
CA GLU A 29 6.64 -8.30 18.02
C GLU A 29 6.54 -6.94 17.32
N ALA A 30 7.51 -6.04 17.55
CA ALA A 30 7.62 -4.76 16.84
C ALA A 30 7.66 -4.89 15.31
N ALA A 31 8.10 -6.04 14.76
CA ALA A 31 8.10 -6.31 13.33
C ALA A 31 6.68 -6.41 12.73
N MET A 32 5.64 -6.60 13.55
CA MET A 32 4.25 -6.56 13.08
C MET A 32 3.89 -5.23 12.41
N ALA A 33 4.41 -4.11 12.92
CA ALA A 33 4.20 -2.80 12.30
C ALA A 33 4.75 -2.75 10.87
N THR A 34 5.91 -3.36 10.64
CA THR A 34 6.50 -3.50 9.30
C THR A 34 5.64 -4.37 8.39
N ALA A 35 5.14 -5.50 8.92
CA ALA A 35 4.25 -6.38 8.16
C ALA A 35 3.01 -5.60 7.66
N TYR A 36 2.30 -4.92 8.57
CA TYR A 36 1.11 -4.14 8.20
C TYR A 36 1.42 -2.98 7.27
N PHE A 37 2.59 -2.35 7.40
CA PHE A 37 3.04 -1.34 6.44
C PHE A 37 3.22 -1.94 5.04
N CYS A 38 3.91 -3.09 4.94
CA CYS A 38 4.13 -3.78 3.67
C CYS A 38 2.82 -4.18 2.99
N ASP A 39 1.87 -4.75 3.74
CA ASP A 39 0.56 -5.15 3.21
C ASP A 39 -0.25 -3.95 2.70
N ARG A 40 -0.30 -2.87 3.48
CA ARG A 40 -1.03 -1.67 3.11
C ARG A 40 -0.43 -1.00 1.86
N MET A 41 0.90 -0.93 1.76
CA MET A 41 1.58 -0.44 0.55
C MET A 41 1.34 -1.34 -0.66
N TYR A 42 1.35 -2.66 -0.47
CA TYR A 42 1.05 -3.63 -1.52
C TYR A 42 -0.36 -3.44 -2.09
N ILE A 43 -1.37 -3.33 -1.21
CA ILE A 43 -2.77 -3.09 -1.61
C ILE A 43 -2.92 -1.73 -2.31
N LEU A 44 -2.29 -0.67 -1.79
CA LEU A 44 -2.32 0.65 -2.42
C LEU A 44 -1.67 0.65 -3.81
N PHE A 45 -0.53 -0.01 -3.97
CA PHE A 45 0.13 -0.15 -5.27
C PHE A 45 -0.74 -0.92 -6.26
N ASP A 46 -1.33 -2.04 -5.84
CA ASP A 46 -2.22 -2.84 -6.69
C ASP A 46 -3.48 -2.06 -7.08
N CYS A 47 -4.05 -1.28 -6.17
CA CYS A 47 -5.20 -0.40 -6.41
C CYS A 47 -4.92 0.63 -7.50
N LEU A 48 -3.79 1.34 -7.39
CA LEU A 48 -3.40 2.39 -8.32
C LEU A 48 -2.81 1.85 -9.64
N ASN A 49 -2.41 0.58 -9.66
CA ASN A 49 -1.88 -0.12 -10.84
C ASN A 49 -2.80 -1.27 -11.30
N SER A 50 -4.10 -1.09 -11.07
CA SER A 50 -5.15 -2.04 -11.41
C SER A 50 -5.41 -2.08 -12.92
N SER A 51 -5.97 -3.18 -13.43
CA SER A 51 -6.28 -3.32 -14.86
C SER A 51 -7.54 -4.14 -15.09
N GLN A 52 -8.20 -3.92 -16.24
CA GLN A 52 -9.46 -4.59 -16.59
C GLN A 52 -9.35 -6.12 -16.73
N PHE A 53 -8.15 -6.64 -17.03
CA PHE A 53 -7.95 -8.04 -17.45
C PHE A 53 -7.45 -8.99 -16.36
N LYS A 54 -7.23 -8.53 -15.13
CA LYS A 54 -6.81 -9.43 -14.04
C LYS A 54 -8.02 -10.19 -13.50
N LYS A 55 -8.24 -11.42 -14.00
CA LYS A 55 -9.18 -12.40 -13.42
C LYS A 55 -8.62 -12.96 -12.11
N THR A 56 -8.53 -12.12 -11.09
CA THR A 56 -8.10 -12.51 -9.75
C THR A 56 -9.19 -12.17 -8.75
N TRP A 57 -9.37 -12.98 -7.69
CA TRP A 57 -10.29 -12.68 -6.58
C TRP A 57 -9.90 -11.44 -5.74
N GLN A 58 -8.80 -10.78 -6.10
CA GLN A 58 -8.26 -9.63 -5.39
C GLN A 58 -8.92 -8.34 -5.88
N LYS A 59 -9.93 -7.88 -5.14
CA LYS A 59 -10.78 -6.72 -5.48
C LYS A 59 -9.98 -5.48 -5.88
N PHE A 60 -8.94 -5.15 -5.12
CA PHE A 60 -8.08 -3.98 -5.37
C PHE A 60 -7.21 -4.08 -6.64
N ARG A 61 -7.25 -5.18 -7.40
CA ARG A 61 -6.51 -5.29 -8.68
C ARG A 61 -7.36 -5.00 -9.91
N HIS A 62 -8.67 -4.83 -9.73
CA HIS A 62 -9.59 -4.48 -10.81
C HIS A 62 -9.62 -2.97 -11.04
N ALA A 63 -9.82 -2.58 -12.30
CA ALA A 63 -9.94 -1.17 -12.65
C ALA A 63 -11.05 -0.51 -11.83
N ILE A 64 -10.76 0.68 -11.30
CA ILE A 64 -11.69 1.44 -10.47
C ILE A 64 -12.89 1.85 -11.31
N LEU A 65 -14.07 1.34 -10.96
CA LEU A 65 -15.31 1.66 -11.66
C LEU A 65 -16.02 2.85 -10.98
N LYS A 66 -16.77 3.62 -11.78
CA LYS A 66 -17.57 4.73 -11.24
C LYS A 66 -18.61 4.20 -10.24
N GLY A 67 -18.60 4.75 -9.02
CA GLY A 67 -19.51 4.37 -7.95
C GLY A 67 -19.00 3.25 -7.02
N GLU A 68 -17.75 2.81 -7.19
CA GLU A 68 -17.16 1.78 -6.32
C GLU A 68 -16.69 2.36 -4.98
N SER A 69 -17.62 2.49 -4.03
CA SER A 69 -17.41 3.19 -2.75
C SER A 69 -16.26 2.62 -1.92
N GLU A 70 -16.10 1.30 -1.88
CA GLU A 70 -15.07 0.66 -1.04
C GLU A 70 -13.63 1.03 -1.46
N ILE A 71 -13.36 1.13 -2.76
CA ILE A 71 -12.03 1.54 -3.24
C ILE A 71 -11.80 3.02 -2.93
N LEU A 72 -12.81 3.86 -3.11
CA LEU A 72 -12.73 5.28 -2.80
C LEU A 72 -12.53 5.52 -1.30
N ASP A 73 -13.24 4.77 -0.45
CA ASP A 73 -13.09 4.82 1.01
C ASP A 73 -11.69 4.38 1.43
N PHE A 74 -11.19 3.28 0.85
CA PHE A 74 -9.81 2.83 1.06
C PHE A 74 -8.79 3.91 0.69
N LEU A 75 -8.95 4.56 -0.46
CA LEU A 75 -8.06 5.64 -0.92
C LEU A 75 -8.12 6.86 0.01
N HIS A 76 -9.30 7.25 0.51
CA HIS A 76 -9.44 8.30 1.52
C HIS A 76 -8.70 7.94 2.82
N GLN A 77 -8.81 6.70 3.29
CA GLN A 77 -8.08 6.24 4.46
C GLN A 77 -6.56 6.29 4.24
N GLN A 78 -6.09 6.00 3.03
CA GLN A 78 -4.65 6.08 2.71
C GLN A 78 -4.12 7.51 2.76
N LEU A 79 -4.92 8.53 2.39
CA LEU A 79 -4.51 9.92 2.54
C LEU A 79 -4.19 10.29 4.00
N GLY A 80 -5.07 9.91 4.92
CA GLY A 80 -4.88 10.13 6.36
C GLY A 80 -3.70 9.33 6.93
N TRP A 81 -3.50 8.11 6.44
CA TRP A 81 -2.37 7.28 6.86
C TRP A 81 -1.02 7.83 6.39
N ILE A 82 -0.93 8.25 5.12
CA ILE A 82 0.30 8.80 4.53
C ILE A 82 0.66 10.14 5.15
N SER A 83 -0.33 10.99 5.48
CA SER A 83 -0.07 12.27 6.16
C SER A 83 0.48 12.12 7.58
N ALA A 84 0.23 10.97 8.23
CA ALA A 84 0.72 10.66 9.56
C ALA A 84 2.15 10.08 9.58
N TRP A 85 2.77 9.83 8.42
CA TRP A 85 4.12 9.28 8.36
C TRP A 85 5.16 10.24 8.93
N GLN A 86 6.00 9.69 9.82
CA GLN A 86 7.10 10.43 10.45
C GLN A 86 8.44 9.96 9.90
N PHE A 87 9.34 10.90 9.68
CA PHE A 87 10.68 10.65 9.17
C PHE A 87 11.68 11.24 10.14
N GLN A 88 12.81 10.57 10.31
CA GLN A 88 13.89 11.07 11.16
C GLN A 88 14.57 12.32 10.56
N SER A 89 14.33 12.62 9.28
CA SER A 89 14.85 13.80 8.61
C SER A 89 14.01 15.05 8.89
N ARG A 90 14.67 16.21 8.99
CA ARG A 90 13.99 17.53 9.14
C ARG A 90 13.10 17.89 7.95
N ARG A 91 13.38 17.33 6.77
CA ARG A 91 12.58 17.51 5.54
C ARG A 91 11.80 16.24 5.26
N GLN A 92 10.52 16.40 4.91
CA GLN A 92 9.72 15.29 4.41
C GLN A 92 10.15 14.90 2.98
N PRO A 93 10.27 13.61 2.67
CA PRO A 93 10.47 13.15 1.30
C PRO A 93 9.38 13.66 0.37
N HIS A 94 9.77 14.22 -0.79
CA HIS A 94 8.83 14.70 -1.81
C HIS A 94 7.89 13.60 -2.32
N ALA A 95 8.31 12.33 -2.22
CA ALA A 95 7.49 11.18 -2.58
C ALA A 95 6.15 11.13 -1.84
N ILE A 96 6.06 11.66 -0.61
CA ILE A 96 4.81 11.73 0.17
C ILE A 96 3.79 12.61 -0.55
N ILE A 97 4.23 13.79 -0.99
CA ILE A 97 3.39 14.72 -1.75
C ILE A 97 2.94 14.04 -3.05
N GLY A 98 3.85 13.34 -3.72
CA GLY A 98 3.54 12.55 -4.91
C GLY A 98 2.38 11.57 -4.67
N TRP A 99 2.48 10.73 -3.64
CA TRP A 99 1.41 9.79 -3.28
C TRP A 99 0.08 10.47 -2.98
N GLN A 100 0.10 11.54 -2.16
CA GLN A 100 -1.11 12.26 -1.81
C GLN A 100 -1.79 12.91 -3.03
N VAL A 101 -1.00 13.49 -3.93
CA VAL A 101 -1.51 14.08 -5.17
C VAL A 101 -2.09 13.00 -6.08
N THR A 102 -1.38 11.89 -6.29
CA THR A 102 -1.88 10.78 -7.11
C THR A 102 -3.23 10.27 -6.61
N ILE A 103 -3.35 10.02 -5.29
CA ILE A 103 -4.61 9.55 -4.71
C ILE A 103 -5.73 10.58 -4.88
N LYS A 104 -5.46 11.86 -4.61
CA LYS A 104 -6.46 12.93 -4.79
C LYS A 104 -6.93 13.06 -6.24
N CYS A 105 -6.02 12.96 -7.19
CA CYS A 105 -6.36 12.99 -8.61
C CYS A 105 -7.30 11.83 -8.98
N VAL A 106 -7.02 10.62 -8.50
CA VAL A 106 -7.89 9.45 -8.74
C VAL A 106 -9.27 9.65 -8.13
N LEU A 107 -9.36 10.20 -6.92
CA LEU A 107 -10.62 10.47 -6.24
C LEU A 107 -11.48 11.57 -6.91
N MET A 108 -10.89 12.38 -7.79
CA MET A 108 -11.57 13.48 -8.50
C MET A 108 -12.05 13.09 -9.91
N LEU A 109 -11.71 11.89 -10.40
CA LEU A 109 -12.16 11.35 -11.70
C LEU A 109 -13.56 10.72 -11.61
#